data_AF-A0A3B5Q4I0-F1
#
_entry.id   AF-A0A3B5Q4I0-F1
#
_cell.length_a   1.000
_cell.length_b   1.000
_cell.length_c   1.000
_cell.angle_alpha   90.00
_cell.angle_beta   90.00
_cell.angle_gamma   90.00
#
_symmetry.space_group_name_H-M   'P 1'
#
loop_
_entity.id
_entity.type
_entity.pdbx_description
1 polymer ?
#
loop_
_entity_poly.entity_id
_entity_poly.type
_entity_poly.pdbx_seq_one_letter_code
_entity_poly.pdbx_strand_id
1 'polypeptide(L)'
;MNLFFSIFGFFVDWDLKSLLLFAVVFIITADYVKNRRPLGFPPGPRALPIVGNVFTWDQNRPHEKLIELARTYGDVYSLRFGQQWVVVLNGFDAMKEGLVVNGDSMVDRPVLALQDEITGGLGVIFSNGNIWKQQRRFALSTLKYFGFGKKSLEPVILDEFTHCAEEIRGYKGKRVNPHLIINNAVSNIICQLVFGHRFEYGDEKFMKLMLLFDQALHIQTSTWAQLYNSFNLLMRLLPGPHQTVKQIWYDVKKFIREELNQHKKNWDPSNNKDYIDCYLQEIETNKAQNDNTFDEENLIMCVLDLFVAGSETTSTTLRWAFLFMAKHPEIQEKVQAEIDRVIGQSRQPSMEDRANLPYTDAVIHEILRMGNITPLALPHSTNKEVQLGGYTIPKEVLIIPNIASVLFDRKEWETPFTFNPAHFLNEKGKFAKKTSFIPFSAGKRLCLGENLARMELFLFFTSFMQHFNFSMPAGVKVVMDYRAGVTLAPKPKNVKRMYVEIIKSLLCRKACRQMHDFLKPPGGSVFLIRRKKRPISNKMLSSFQFLQPQ
;
A
#
# COMPACT_ATOMS: atom_id res chain seq x y z
N MET A 1 43.78 -30.69 50.22
CA MET A 1 43.89 -29.45 49.41
C MET A 1 44.53 -29.68 48.05
N ASN A 2 45.62 -30.45 47.91
CA ASN A 2 46.31 -30.61 46.61
C ASN A 2 45.57 -31.47 45.55
N LEU A 3 44.63 -32.34 45.96
CA LEU A 3 43.79 -33.09 45.01
C LEU A 3 42.64 -32.24 44.44
N PHE A 4 42.17 -31.24 45.18
CA PHE A 4 41.13 -30.31 44.75
C PHE A 4 41.65 -29.31 43.70
N PHE A 5 42.92 -28.89 43.81
CA PHE A 5 43.57 -28.03 42.81
C PHE A 5 43.98 -28.79 41.53
N SER A 6 44.27 -30.09 41.61
CA SER A 6 44.65 -30.91 40.45
C SER A 6 43.47 -31.17 39.50
N ILE A 7 42.26 -31.36 40.03
CA ILE A 7 41.05 -31.57 39.22
C ILE A 7 40.63 -30.26 38.51
N PHE A 8 40.86 -29.09 39.13
CA PHE A 8 40.59 -27.79 38.50
C PHE A 8 41.72 -27.31 37.58
N GLY A 9 42.97 -27.74 37.80
CA GLY A 9 44.10 -27.40 36.94
C GLY A 9 43.96 -27.94 35.50
N PHE A 10 43.19 -29.00 35.30
CA PHE A 10 42.88 -29.54 33.97
C PHE A 10 41.80 -28.76 33.19
N PHE A 11 41.07 -27.85 33.86
CA PHE A 11 40.02 -27.04 33.23
C PHE A 11 40.48 -25.62 32.85
N VAL A 12 41.72 -25.23 33.16
CA VAL A 12 42.19 -23.83 33.01
C VAL A 12 43.41 -23.74 32.09
N ASP A 13 43.38 -24.45 30.97
CA ASP A 13 44.22 -24.16 29.79
C ASP A 13 43.37 -24.25 28.52
N TRP A 14 42.17 -23.65 28.57
CA TRP A 14 41.40 -23.44 27.36
C TRP A 14 42.08 -22.34 26.55
N ASP A 15 42.82 -22.72 25.51
CA ASP A 15 43.25 -21.76 24.48
C ASP A 15 42.03 -20.93 24.04
N LEU A 16 42.24 -19.64 23.74
CA LEU A 16 41.20 -18.69 23.35
C LEU A 16 40.31 -19.28 22.24
N LYS A 17 40.89 -20.07 21.34
CA LYS A 17 40.18 -20.80 20.27
C LYS A 17 39.17 -21.81 20.83
N SER A 18 39.54 -22.60 21.82
CA SER A 18 38.66 -23.58 22.46
C SER A 18 37.52 -22.88 23.20
N LEU A 19 37.80 -21.77 23.87
CA LEU A 19 36.78 -21.00 24.60
C LEU A 19 35.79 -20.33 23.64
N LEU A 20 36.28 -19.76 22.54
CA LEU A 20 35.44 -19.24 21.45
C LEU A 20 34.59 -20.34 20.80
N LEU A 21 35.19 -21.52 20.53
CA LEU A 21 34.46 -22.65 19.96
C LEU A 21 33.35 -23.13 20.89
N PHE A 22 33.63 -23.28 22.19
CA PHE A 22 32.61 -23.65 23.16
C PHE A 22 31.52 -22.59 23.28
N ALA A 23 31.87 -21.30 23.31
CA ALA A 23 30.88 -20.23 23.32
C ALA A 23 29.96 -20.31 22.08
N VAL A 24 30.51 -20.52 20.88
CA VAL A 24 29.74 -20.66 19.65
C VAL A 24 28.83 -21.90 19.71
N VAL A 25 29.36 -23.06 20.09
CA VAL A 25 28.58 -24.30 20.19
C VAL A 25 27.50 -24.18 21.26
N PHE A 26 27.81 -23.57 22.40
CA PHE A 26 26.86 -23.32 23.48
C PHE A 26 25.73 -22.39 23.01
N ILE A 27 26.05 -21.28 22.34
CA ILE A 27 25.05 -20.35 21.80
C ILE A 27 24.16 -21.05 20.77
N ILE A 28 24.73 -21.81 19.84
CA ILE A 28 23.96 -22.56 18.82
C ILE A 28 23.05 -23.60 19.47
N THR A 29 23.57 -24.33 20.46
CA THR A 29 22.81 -25.36 21.18
C THR A 29 21.70 -24.72 22.01
N ALA A 30 21.98 -23.64 22.73
CA ALA A 30 21.01 -22.88 23.50
C ALA A 30 19.91 -22.30 22.59
N ASP A 31 20.26 -21.72 21.45
CA ASP A 31 19.28 -21.25 20.45
C ASP A 31 18.43 -22.40 19.94
N TYR A 32 19.05 -23.54 19.58
CA TYR A 32 18.34 -24.71 19.09
C TYR A 32 17.36 -25.28 20.11
N VAL A 33 17.74 -25.35 21.39
CA VAL A 33 16.88 -25.87 22.47
C VAL A 33 15.76 -24.88 22.80
N LYS A 34 16.08 -23.58 22.90
CA LYS A 34 15.11 -22.53 23.24
C LYS A 34 14.07 -22.33 22.14
N ASN A 35 14.51 -22.31 20.88
CA ASN A 35 13.68 -21.97 19.73
C ASN A 35 13.24 -23.21 18.95
N ARG A 36 12.99 -24.33 19.64
CA ARG A 36 12.36 -25.50 19.01
C ARG A 36 10.94 -25.14 18.58
N ARG A 37 10.53 -25.72 17.46
CA ARG A 37 9.15 -25.60 16.99
C ARG A 37 8.23 -26.27 18.03
N PRO A 38 7.18 -25.58 18.52
CA PRO A 38 6.26 -26.17 19.48
C PRO A 38 5.57 -27.43 18.94
N LEU A 39 5.13 -28.31 19.83
CA LEU A 39 4.37 -29.50 19.45
C LEU A 39 3.03 -29.09 18.81
N GLY A 40 2.64 -29.73 17.70
CA GLY A 40 1.41 -29.40 16.98
C GLY A 40 1.45 -28.08 16.19
N PHE A 41 2.59 -27.38 16.16
CA PHE A 41 2.75 -26.12 15.44
C PHE A 41 2.90 -26.33 13.92
N PRO A 42 2.50 -25.36 13.07
CA PRO A 42 2.59 -25.51 11.62
C PRO A 42 4.00 -25.86 11.11
N PRO A 43 4.13 -26.70 10.07
CA PRO A 43 5.41 -27.07 9.47
C PRO A 43 6.06 -25.85 8.79
N GLY A 44 7.30 -25.97 8.32
CA GLY A 44 7.98 -24.87 7.66
C GLY A 44 9.47 -25.11 7.49
N PRO A 45 10.18 -24.26 6.72
CA PRO A 45 11.59 -24.42 6.43
C PRO A 45 12.44 -24.46 7.71
N ARG A 46 13.56 -25.19 7.65
CA ARG A 46 14.52 -25.26 8.76
C ARG A 46 15.07 -23.86 9.04
N ALA A 47 14.93 -23.41 10.27
CA ALA A 47 15.40 -22.11 10.73
C ALA A 47 16.90 -22.22 11.10
N LEU A 48 17.73 -21.31 10.58
CA LEU A 48 19.14 -21.25 10.94
C LEU A 48 19.31 -20.80 12.41
N PRO A 49 20.39 -21.21 13.09
CA PRO A 49 20.66 -20.74 14.44
C PRO A 49 20.69 -19.22 14.51
N ILE A 50 20.14 -18.65 15.59
CA ILE A 50 20.11 -17.22 15.94
C ILE A 50 19.21 -16.38 15.02
N VAL A 51 19.40 -16.43 13.71
CA VAL A 51 18.73 -15.56 12.72
C VAL A 51 17.43 -16.13 12.17
N GLY A 52 17.21 -17.43 12.29
CA GLY A 52 16.03 -18.10 11.76
C GLY A 52 15.98 -18.15 10.23
N ASN A 53 14.89 -17.68 9.64
CA ASN A 53 14.56 -17.71 8.21
C ASN A 53 14.74 -16.34 7.52
N VAL A 54 15.52 -15.42 8.11
CA VAL A 54 15.80 -14.11 7.51
C VAL A 54 16.38 -14.24 6.09
N PHE A 55 17.20 -15.26 5.81
CA PHE A 55 17.75 -15.51 4.47
C PHE A 55 16.82 -16.28 3.54
N THR A 56 15.74 -16.87 4.07
CA THR A 56 14.66 -17.47 3.24
C THR A 56 13.71 -16.40 2.72
N TRP A 57 13.67 -15.23 3.39
CA TRP A 57 12.84 -14.08 3.04
C TRP A 57 13.41 -13.30 1.85
N ASP A 58 12.60 -13.08 0.83
CA ASP A 58 12.94 -12.17 -0.27
C ASP A 58 12.30 -10.80 -0.03
N GLN A 59 13.11 -9.78 0.32
CA GLN A 59 12.58 -8.43 0.56
C GLN A 59 11.97 -7.78 -0.69
N ASN A 60 12.39 -8.18 -1.89
CA ASN A 60 11.92 -7.56 -3.13
C ASN A 60 10.60 -8.15 -3.61
N ARG A 61 10.34 -9.41 -3.27
CA ARG A 61 9.16 -10.19 -3.68
C ARG A 61 8.63 -11.06 -2.53
N PRO A 62 8.31 -10.49 -1.35
CA PRO A 62 8.05 -11.29 -0.16
C PRO A 62 6.81 -12.17 -0.30
N HIS A 63 5.70 -11.62 -0.79
CA HIS A 63 4.45 -12.37 -0.98
C HIS A 63 4.57 -13.51 -2.00
N GLU A 64 5.32 -13.30 -3.09
CA GLU A 64 5.57 -14.36 -4.08
C GLU A 64 6.37 -15.50 -3.44
N LYS A 65 7.40 -15.17 -2.65
CA LYS A 65 8.20 -16.17 -1.93
C LYS A 65 7.37 -16.94 -0.92
N LEU A 66 6.44 -16.26 -0.22
CA LEU A 66 5.54 -16.91 0.73
C LEU A 66 4.53 -17.85 0.04
N ILE A 67 4.06 -17.50 -1.17
CA ILE A 67 3.22 -18.40 -2.00
C ILE A 67 4.03 -19.61 -2.46
N GLU A 68 5.30 -19.44 -2.84
CA GLU A 68 6.18 -20.54 -3.23
C GLU A 68 6.34 -21.55 -2.09
N LEU A 69 6.59 -21.07 -0.87
CA LEU A 69 6.72 -21.93 0.32
C LEU A 69 5.42 -22.69 0.65
N ALA A 70 4.26 -22.08 0.39
CA ALA A 70 2.96 -22.74 0.60
C ALA A 70 2.81 -24.02 -0.25
N ARG A 71 3.45 -24.10 -1.42
CA ARG A 71 3.43 -25.30 -2.27
C ARG A 71 4.09 -26.51 -1.61
N THR A 72 5.05 -26.27 -0.71
CA THR A 72 5.83 -27.32 -0.03
C THR A 72 5.27 -27.63 1.35
N TYR A 73 4.83 -26.62 2.09
CA TYR A 73 4.42 -26.75 3.50
C TYR A 73 2.91 -26.70 3.74
N GLY A 74 2.11 -26.46 2.69
CA GLY A 74 0.67 -26.27 2.77
C GLY A 74 0.27 -24.82 3.03
N ASP A 75 -1.04 -24.59 3.11
CA ASP A 75 -1.64 -23.26 3.20
C ASP A 75 -1.36 -22.54 4.53
N VAL A 76 -1.13 -23.30 5.60
CA VAL A 76 -0.74 -22.80 6.94
C VAL A 76 0.62 -23.37 7.30
N TYR A 77 1.63 -22.51 7.40
CA TYR A 77 3.01 -22.90 7.73
C TYR A 77 3.70 -21.83 8.58
N SER A 78 4.86 -22.18 9.15
CA SER A 78 5.63 -21.33 10.05
C SER A 78 7.01 -20.93 9.53
N LEU A 79 7.43 -19.73 9.91
CA LEU A 79 8.77 -19.17 9.76
C LEU A 79 9.27 -18.68 11.12
N ARG A 80 10.58 -18.55 11.28
CA ARG A 80 11.19 -17.93 12.46
C ARG A 80 12.00 -16.71 12.06
N PHE A 81 11.80 -15.56 12.71
CA PHE A 81 12.69 -14.40 12.56
C PHE A 81 13.34 -14.11 13.91
N GLY A 82 14.65 -14.29 14.00
CA GLY A 82 15.34 -14.24 15.29
C GLY A 82 14.78 -15.30 16.24
N GLN A 83 14.19 -14.86 17.34
CA GLN A 83 13.55 -15.72 18.35
C GLN A 83 12.02 -15.80 18.19
N GLN A 84 11.44 -15.05 17.25
CA GLN A 84 9.99 -14.94 17.10
C GLN A 84 9.47 -15.91 16.04
N TRP A 85 8.47 -16.70 16.40
CA TRP A 85 7.72 -17.53 15.45
C TRP A 85 6.64 -16.72 14.74
N VAL A 86 6.52 -16.99 13.44
CA VAL A 86 5.55 -16.40 12.54
C VAL A 86 4.77 -17.52 11.86
N VAL A 87 3.46 -17.39 11.76
CA VAL A 87 2.60 -18.28 10.95
C VAL A 87 2.06 -17.49 9.75
N VAL A 88 2.13 -18.08 8.57
CA VAL A 88 1.65 -17.50 7.32
C VAL A 88 0.36 -18.21 6.91
N LEU A 89 -0.68 -17.44 6.59
CA LEU A 89 -1.96 -17.94 6.11
C LEU A 89 -2.07 -17.70 4.61
N ASN A 90 -2.29 -18.77 3.84
CA ASN A 90 -2.49 -18.73 2.40
C ASN A 90 -3.83 -19.36 2.03
N GLY A 91 -4.42 -18.94 0.91
CA GLY A 91 -5.71 -19.44 0.44
C GLY A 91 -6.89 -18.83 1.19
N PHE A 92 -8.07 -18.88 0.55
CA PHE A 92 -9.27 -18.23 1.08
C PHE A 92 -9.75 -18.87 2.38
N ASP A 93 -9.70 -20.19 2.48
CA ASP A 93 -10.22 -20.94 3.63
C ASP A 93 -9.41 -20.69 4.91
N ALA A 94 -8.07 -20.78 4.85
CA ALA A 94 -7.22 -20.50 6.01
C ALA A 94 -7.33 -19.04 6.47
N MET A 95 -7.46 -18.10 5.52
CA MET A 95 -7.68 -16.69 5.81
C MET A 95 -9.03 -16.44 6.48
N LYS A 96 -10.09 -17.10 6.02
CA LYS A 96 -11.43 -17.02 6.60
C LYS A 96 -11.46 -17.65 8.00
N GLU A 97 -10.84 -18.81 8.17
CA GLU A 97 -10.73 -19.48 9.47
C GLU A 97 -9.96 -18.60 10.47
N GLY A 98 -8.81 -18.03 10.09
CA GLY A 98 -8.01 -17.19 10.98
C GLY A 98 -8.66 -15.84 11.31
N LEU A 99 -9.02 -15.07 10.28
CA LEU A 99 -9.43 -13.66 10.48
C LEU A 99 -10.91 -13.49 10.83
N VAL A 100 -11.78 -14.41 10.42
CA VAL A 100 -13.23 -14.31 10.64
C VAL A 100 -13.69 -15.27 11.72
N VAL A 101 -13.47 -16.58 11.55
CA VAL A 101 -13.95 -17.59 12.50
C VAL A 101 -13.20 -17.45 13.84
N ASN A 102 -11.88 -17.41 13.80
CA ASN A 102 -11.00 -17.19 14.96
C ASN A 102 -10.69 -15.71 15.20
N GLY A 103 -11.51 -14.80 14.66
CA GLY A 103 -11.22 -13.36 14.66
C GLY A 103 -11.05 -12.73 16.06
N ASP A 104 -11.68 -13.31 17.09
CA ASP A 104 -11.46 -12.91 18.49
C ASP A 104 -10.09 -13.31 19.03
N SER A 105 -9.58 -14.47 18.61
CA SER A 105 -8.28 -14.99 19.04
C SER A 105 -7.12 -14.31 18.33
N MET A 106 -7.35 -13.71 17.16
CA MET A 106 -6.34 -13.07 16.30
C MET A 106 -6.56 -11.56 16.13
N VAL A 107 -7.29 -10.93 17.04
CA VAL A 107 -7.61 -9.49 16.94
C VAL A 107 -6.41 -8.59 17.23
N ASP A 108 -5.39 -9.08 17.92
CA ASP A 108 -4.26 -8.26 18.34
C ASP A 108 -3.26 -8.04 17.20
N ARG A 109 -2.44 -7.01 17.35
CA ARG A 109 -1.28 -6.68 16.51
C ARG A 109 0.00 -7.10 17.24
N PRO A 110 1.02 -7.60 16.53
CA PRO A 110 2.27 -7.98 17.16
C PRO A 110 3.02 -6.76 17.70
N VAL A 111 3.70 -6.93 18.84
CA VAL A 111 4.62 -5.93 19.38
C VAL A 111 5.96 -6.08 18.66
N LEU A 112 6.20 -5.25 17.65
CA LEU A 112 7.44 -5.22 16.88
C LEU A 112 8.33 -4.10 17.41
N ALA A 113 9.56 -4.40 17.82
CA ALA A 113 10.44 -3.44 18.50
C ALA A 113 10.63 -2.12 17.73
N LEU A 114 10.78 -2.16 16.40
CA LEU A 114 10.92 -0.94 15.60
C LEU A 114 9.63 -0.11 15.62
N GLN A 115 8.48 -0.78 15.46
CA GLN A 115 7.19 -0.12 15.42
C GLN A 115 6.82 0.45 16.79
N ASP A 116 7.07 -0.31 17.85
CA ASP A 116 6.78 0.07 19.24
C ASP A 116 7.57 1.31 19.67
N GLU A 117 8.84 1.45 19.25
CA GLU A 117 9.60 2.69 19.48
C GLU A 117 9.04 3.91 18.73
N ILE A 118 8.37 3.69 17.59
CA ILE A 118 7.77 4.76 16.81
C ILE A 118 6.42 5.16 17.41
N THR A 119 5.59 4.18 17.80
CA THR A 119 4.19 4.39 18.19
C THR A 119 3.94 4.41 19.69
N GLY A 120 4.83 3.84 20.51
CA GLY A 120 4.63 3.65 21.95
C GLY A 120 3.42 2.78 22.30
N GLY A 121 3.00 1.89 21.39
CA GLY A 121 1.77 1.09 21.55
C GLY A 121 0.46 1.88 21.38
N LEU A 122 0.51 3.15 20.96
CA LEU A 122 -0.63 4.04 20.74
C LEU A 122 -1.13 4.02 19.28
N GLY A 123 -2.18 4.79 19.00
CA GLY A 123 -2.81 4.92 17.69
C GLY A 123 -3.99 3.97 17.48
N VAL A 124 -4.43 3.85 16.22
CA VAL A 124 -5.59 3.03 15.81
C VAL A 124 -5.17 1.78 15.00
N ILE A 125 -3.95 1.78 14.45
CA ILE A 125 -3.44 0.68 13.61
C ILE A 125 -2.82 -0.43 14.45
N PHE A 126 -1.80 -0.10 15.27
CA PHE A 126 -0.95 -1.06 15.99
C PHE A 126 -1.25 -1.21 17.49
N SER A 127 -2.12 -0.38 18.06
CA SER A 127 -2.58 -0.54 19.44
C SER A 127 -3.41 -1.82 19.63
N ASN A 128 -3.54 -2.26 20.88
CA ASN A 128 -4.27 -3.47 21.27
C ASN A 128 -5.23 -3.22 22.44
N GLY A 129 -6.04 -4.23 22.77
CA GLY A 129 -6.89 -4.20 23.97
C GLY A 129 -7.91 -3.06 23.98
N ASN A 130 -8.05 -2.40 25.12
CA ASN A 130 -9.03 -1.33 25.32
C ASN A 130 -8.70 -0.07 24.50
N ILE A 131 -7.40 0.29 24.41
CA ILE A 131 -6.92 1.44 23.61
C ILE A 131 -7.44 1.31 22.18
N TRP A 132 -7.14 0.18 21.51
CA TRP A 132 -7.61 -0.02 20.14
C TRP A 132 -9.13 0.05 20.00
N LYS A 133 -9.88 -0.54 20.93
CA LYS A 133 -11.35 -0.56 20.88
C LYS A 133 -11.93 0.84 20.97
N GLN A 134 -11.44 1.67 21.91
CA GLN A 134 -11.89 3.05 22.07
C GLN A 134 -11.47 3.90 20.86
N GLN A 135 -10.19 3.88 20.49
CA GLN A 135 -9.66 4.69 19.38
C GLN A 135 -10.29 4.34 18.04
N ARG A 136 -10.47 3.04 17.72
CA ARG A 136 -11.15 2.63 16.49
C ARG A 136 -12.62 3.04 16.47
N ARG A 137 -13.34 2.90 17.59
CA ARG A 137 -14.75 3.29 17.68
C ARG A 137 -14.90 4.80 17.49
N PHE A 138 -14.05 5.58 18.17
CA PHE A 138 -14.02 7.04 18.04
C PHE A 138 -13.73 7.45 16.60
N ALA A 139 -12.63 6.96 16.01
CA ALA A 139 -12.27 7.25 14.61
C ALA A 139 -13.41 6.93 13.63
N LEU A 140 -14.04 5.76 13.73
CA LEU A 140 -15.15 5.40 12.86
C LEU A 140 -16.39 6.28 13.07
N SER A 141 -16.69 6.66 14.32
CA SER A 141 -17.83 7.52 14.65
C SER A 141 -17.62 8.94 14.12
N THR A 142 -16.49 9.55 14.48
CA THR A 142 -16.14 10.93 14.16
C THR A 142 -15.97 11.12 12.65
N LEU A 143 -15.27 10.22 11.96
CA LEU A 143 -15.12 10.34 10.51
C LEU A 143 -16.48 10.20 9.81
N LYS A 144 -17.36 9.27 10.25
CA LYS A 144 -18.72 9.15 9.69
C LYS A 144 -19.57 10.40 9.92
N TYR A 145 -19.33 11.14 11.00
CA TYR A 145 -19.98 12.43 11.24
C TYR A 145 -19.60 13.44 10.14
N PHE A 146 -18.31 13.53 9.80
CA PHE A 146 -17.79 14.37 8.69
C PHE A 146 -18.02 13.81 7.28
N GLY A 147 -18.93 12.84 7.11
CA GLY A 147 -19.29 12.33 5.78
C GLY A 147 -18.41 11.20 5.25
N PHE A 148 -17.53 10.61 6.06
CA PHE A 148 -16.68 9.49 5.65
C PHE A 148 -17.48 8.32 5.07
N GLY A 149 -17.32 8.08 3.77
CA GLY A 149 -18.06 7.07 3.02
C GLY A 149 -19.55 7.40 2.79
N LYS A 150 -19.96 8.67 2.93
CA LYS A 150 -21.31 9.17 2.66
C LYS A 150 -21.29 10.16 1.51
N LYS A 151 -22.45 10.35 0.88
CA LYS A 151 -22.67 11.28 -0.24
C LYS A 151 -22.24 12.73 0.06
N SER A 152 -22.29 13.15 1.33
CA SER A 152 -21.89 14.51 1.74
C SER A 152 -20.41 14.83 1.50
N LEU A 153 -19.55 13.82 1.35
CA LEU A 153 -18.12 14.01 1.05
C LEU A 153 -17.81 13.99 -0.45
N GLU A 154 -18.76 13.62 -1.32
CA GLU A 154 -18.55 13.61 -2.78
C GLU A 154 -18.11 14.98 -3.31
N PRO A 155 -18.72 16.12 -2.92
CA PRO A 155 -18.29 17.43 -3.41
C PRO A 155 -16.83 17.73 -3.08
N VAL A 156 -16.35 17.34 -1.91
CA VAL A 156 -14.96 17.53 -1.48
C VAL A 156 -13.99 16.75 -2.38
N ILE A 157 -14.34 15.49 -2.71
CA ILE A 157 -13.50 14.65 -3.58
C ILE A 157 -13.47 15.21 -5.02
N LEU A 158 -14.63 15.65 -5.53
CA LEU A 158 -14.74 16.18 -6.90
C LEU A 158 -14.11 17.58 -7.05
N ASP A 159 -14.15 18.39 -5.99
CA ASP A 159 -13.45 19.67 -5.92
C ASP A 159 -11.93 19.45 -5.94
N GLU A 160 -11.43 18.51 -5.14
CA GLU A 160 -9.99 18.18 -5.14
C GLU A 160 -9.56 17.53 -6.47
N PHE A 161 -10.42 16.76 -7.14
CA PHE A 161 -10.18 16.33 -8.52
C PHE A 161 -10.05 17.52 -9.46
N THR A 162 -10.85 18.58 -9.29
CA THR A 162 -10.80 19.77 -10.14
C THR A 162 -9.45 20.46 -10.02
N HIS A 163 -8.95 20.67 -8.80
CA HIS A 163 -7.61 21.20 -8.56
C HIS A 163 -6.50 20.30 -9.15
N CYS A 164 -6.60 18.98 -8.94
CA CYS A 164 -5.66 18.01 -9.50
C CYS A 164 -5.65 18.04 -11.03
N ALA A 165 -6.82 18.16 -11.65
CA ALA A 165 -6.98 18.23 -13.10
C ALA A 165 -6.41 19.53 -13.67
N GLU A 166 -6.52 20.65 -12.97
CA GLU A 166 -5.90 21.93 -13.34
C GLU A 166 -4.37 21.82 -13.37
N GLU A 167 -3.78 21.23 -12.32
CA GLU A 167 -2.33 20.97 -12.27
C GLU A 167 -1.87 20.12 -13.45
N ILE A 168 -2.58 19.03 -13.76
CA ILE A 168 -2.26 18.16 -14.91
C ILE A 168 -2.41 18.92 -16.24
N ARG A 169 -3.44 19.76 -16.40
CA ARG A 169 -3.64 20.59 -17.60
C ARG A 169 -2.52 21.61 -17.79
N GLY A 170 -1.94 22.12 -16.69
CA GLY A 170 -0.80 23.03 -16.69
C GLY A 170 0.43 22.51 -17.44
N TYR A 171 0.61 21.18 -17.52
CA TYR A 171 1.72 20.57 -18.26
C TYR A 171 1.55 20.62 -19.79
N LYS A 172 0.39 21.07 -20.32
CA LYS A 172 0.13 21.28 -21.76
C LYS A 172 0.49 20.06 -22.64
N GLY A 173 0.22 18.84 -22.16
CA GLY A 173 0.53 17.59 -22.87
C GLY A 173 2.00 17.17 -22.84
N LYS A 174 2.84 17.80 -22.02
CA LYS A 174 4.20 17.33 -21.71
C LYS A 174 4.15 16.16 -20.72
N ARG A 175 5.28 15.46 -20.56
CA ARG A 175 5.41 14.33 -19.61
C ARG A 175 5.09 14.80 -18.20
N VAL A 176 4.11 14.15 -17.57
CA VAL A 176 3.72 14.39 -16.18
C VAL A 176 4.24 13.22 -15.35
N ASN A 177 4.87 13.50 -14.22
CA ASN A 177 5.05 12.48 -13.19
C ASN A 177 3.86 12.59 -12.21
N PRO A 178 2.80 11.79 -12.36
CA PRO A 178 1.59 11.92 -11.55
C PRO A 178 1.82 11.55 -10.08
N HIS A 179 3.00 11.04 -9.69
CA HIS A 179 3.22 10.52 -8.35
C HIS A 179 2.86 11.53 -7.24
N LEU A 180 3.44 12.73 -7.28
CA LEU A 180 3.20 13.72 -6.22
C LEU A 180 1.84 14.40 -6.36
N ILE A 181 1.39 14.67 -7.59
CA ILE A 181 0.09 15.31 -7.84
C ILE A 181 -1.05 14.43 -7.31
N ILE A 182 -1.01 13.13 -7.59
CA ILE A 182 -2.05 12.20 -7.17
C ILE A 182 -1.96 11.90 -5.67
N ASN A 183 -0.74 11.81 -5.11
CA ASN A 183 -0.60 11.75 -3.65
C ASN A 183 -1.22 12.99 -3.01
N ASN A 184 -0.88 14.20 -3.47
CA ASN A 184 -1.42 15.42 -2.90
C ASN A 184 -2.96 15.46 -2.95
N ALA A 185 -3.55 15.13 -4.11
CA ALA A 185 -5.00 15.09 -4.29
C ALA A 185 -5.69 14.16 -3.28
N VAL A 186 -5.18 12.94 -3.12
CA VAL A 186 -5.73 11.96 -2.16
C VAL A 186 -5.49 12.42 -0.73
N SER A 187 -4.28 12.86 -0.41
CA SER A 187 -3.89 13.32 0.92
C SER A 187 -4.75 14.49 1.38
N ASN A 188 -5.11 15.40 0.48
CA ASN A 188 -5.98 16.54 0.78
C ASN A 188 -7.38 16.13 1.23
N ILE A 189 -7.89 14.95 0.84
CA ILE A 189 -9.18 14.45 1.33
C ILE A 189 -9.09 14.13 2.82
N ILE A 190 -8.07 13.37 3.22
CA ILE A 190 -7.88 13.03 4.63
C ILE A 190 -7.41 14.24 5.46
N CYS A 191 -6.62 15.16 4.88
CA CYS A 191 -6.25 16.41 5.54
C CYS A 191 -7.46 17.27 5.88
N GLN A 192 -8.44 17.40 4.99
CA GLN A 192 -9.66 18.15 5.30
C GLN A 192 -10.47 17.50 6.43
N LEU A 193 -10.51 16.17 6.49
CA LEU A 193 -11.22 15.45 7.56
C LEU A 193 -10.50 15.52 8.92
N VAL A 194 -9.16 15.62 8.90
CA VAL A 194 -8.33 15.48 10.11
C VAL A 194 -7.79 16.81 10.62
N PHE A 195 -7.29 17.67 9.74
CA PHE A 195 -6.75 19.00 10.03
C PHE A 195 -7.74 20.14 9.71
N GLY A 196 -8.90 19.83 9.14
CA GLY A 196 -9.92 20.84 8.80
C GLY A 196 -9.59 21.67 7.55
N HIS A 197 -8.45 21.43 6.89
CA HIS A 197 -8.06 22.17 5.69
C HIS A 197 -7.24 21.33 4.69
N ARG A 198 -7.10 21.87 3.47
CA ARG A 198 -6.27 21.32 2.38
C ARG A 198 -4.91 22.01 2.31
N PHE A 199 -3.95 21.37 1.66
CA PHE A 199 -2.63 21.92 1.33
C PHE A 199 -2.51 22.23 -0.16
N GLU A 200 -1.77 23.29 -0.48
CA GLU A 200 -1.49 23.67 -1.86
C GLU A 200 -0.54 22.67 -2.53
N TYR A 201 -0.71 22.44 -3.82
CA TYR A 201 0.14 21.53 -4.61
C TYR A 201 1.60 22.00 -4.69
N GLY A 202 1.85 23.29 -4.51
CA GLY A 202 3.18 23.89 -4.45
C GLY A 202 3.83 23.90 -3.07
N ASP A 203 3.14 23.43 -2.02
CA ASP A 203 3.70 23.43 -0.66
C ASP A 203 4.88 22.44 -0.56
N GLU A 204 6.10 22.96 -0.46
CA GLU A 204 7.32 22.18 -0.37
C GLU A 204 7.36 21.27 0.88
N LYS A 205 6.81 21.74 2.00
CA LYS A 205 6.79 20.97 3.26
C LYS A 205 5.86 19.78 3.12
N PHE A 206 4.68 19.99 2.53
CA PHE A 206 3.69 18.94 2.30
C PHE A 206 4.18 17.91 1.27
N MET A 207 4.73 18.38 0.15
CA MET A 207 5.34 17.48 -0.85
C MET A 207 6.48 16.65 -0.27
N LYS A 208 7.34 17.25 0.58
CA LYS A 208 8.40 16.53 1.28
C LYS A 208 7.80 15.46 2.19
N LEU A 209 6.72 15.76 2.92
CA LEU A 209 6.06 14.80 3.79
C LEU A 209 5.55 13.56 3.03
N MET A 210 4.96 13.76 1.85
CA MET A 210 4.51 12.66 1.00
C MET A 210 5.66 11.76 0.51
N LEU A 211 6.82 12.35 0.18
CA LEU A 211 8.02 11.58 -0.16
C LEU A 211 8.57 10.78 1.03
N LEU A 212 8.46 11.32 2.24
CA LEU A 212 8.89 10.64 3.46
C LEU A 212 8.01 9.41 3.76
N PHE A 213 6.70 9.46 3.47
CA PHE A 213 5.81 8.29 3.60
C PHE A 213 6.25 7.14 2.70
N ASP A 214 6.42 7.41 1.41
CA ASP A 214 6.89 6.44 0.41
C ASP A 214 8.21 5.77 0.84
N GLN A 215 9.14 6.55 1.37
CA GLN A 215 10.43 6.05 1.87
C GLN A 215 10.28 5.22 3.16
N ALA A 216 9.51 5.69 4.13
CA ALA A 216 9.31 5.01 5.41
C ALA A 216 8.65 3.63 5.22
N LEU A 217 7.59 3.56 4.41
CA LEU A 217 6.86 2.33 4.13
C LEU A 217 7.70 1.31 3.36
N HIS A 218 8.65 1.77 2.55
CA HIS A 218 9.64 0.88 1.94
C HIS A 218 10.62 0.31 2.98
N ILE A 219 11.16 1.16 3.86
CA ILE A 219 12.16 0.74 4.86
C ILE A 219 11.57 -0.20 5.91
N GLN A 220 10.32 0.01 6.33
CA GLN A 220 9.66 -0.78 7.40
C GLN A 220 9.57 -2.29 7.10
N THR A 221 9.62 -2.70 5.84
CA THR A 221 9.58 -4.12 5.43
C THR A 221 10.93 -4.66 4.97
N SER A 222 11.97 -3.85 5.04
CA SER A 222 13.34 -4.23 4.64
C SER A 222 13.95 -5.27 5.57
N THR A 223 14.99 -5.95 5.10
CA THR A 223 15.78 -6.87 5.94
C THR A 223 16.35 -6.16 7.18
N TRP A 224 16.71 -4.89 7.08
CA TRP A 224 17.18 -4.08 8.22
C TRP A 224 16.12 -3.93 9.31
N ALA A 225 14.85 -3.72 8.93
CA ALA A 225 13.75 -3.66 9.89
C ALA A 225 13.50 -5.02 10.57
N GLN A 226 13.60 -6.13 9.81
CA GLN A 226 13.47 -7.47 10.38
C GLN A 226 14.60 -7.81 11.35
N LEU A 227 15.83 -7.43 11.03
CA LEU A 227 16.98 -7.54 11.93
C LEU A 227 16.78 -6.69 13.18
N TYR A 228 16.24 -5.47 13.04
CA TYR A 228 15.90 -4.62 14.18
C TYR A 228 14.89 -5.27 15.11
N ASN A 229 13.80 -5.82 14.56
CA ASN A 229 12.78 -6.51 15.33
C ASN A 229 13.34 -7.76 16.03
N SER A 230 14.30 -8.44 15.42
CA SER A 230 14.94 -9.65 15.96
C SER A 230 16.03 -9.35 17.00
N PHE A 231 16.77 -8.26 16.83
CA PHE A 231 17.98 -7.93 17.60
C PHE A 231 18.03 -6.45 18.00
N ASN A 232 16.97 -5.97 18.66
CA ASN A 232 16.77 -4.54 18.94
C ASN A 232 17.96 -3.86 19.65
N LEU A 233 18.52 -4.47 20.70
CA LEU A 233 19.61 -3.90 21.49
C LEU A 233 20.86 -3.65 20.64
N LEU A 234 21.21 -4.60 19.78
CA LEU A 234 22.36 -4.47 18.87
C LEU A 234 22.07 -3.44 17.78
N MET A 235 20.89 -3.53 17.17
CA MET A 235 20.54 -2.70 16.02
C MET A 235 20.31 -1.22 16.41
N ARG A 236 19.99 -0.92 17.67
CA ARG A 236 19.98 0.45 18.21
C ARG A 236 21.34 1.15 18.09
N LEU A 237 22.43 0.40 18.22
CA LEU A 237 23.80 0.94 18.20
C LEU A 237 24.36 1.06 16.77
N LEU A 238 23.82 0.31 15.83
CA LEU A 238 24.31 0.28 14.45
C LEU A 238 23.67 1.39 13.61
N PRO A 239 24.45 2.07 12.74
CA PRO A 239 23.89 2.94 11.72
C PRO A 239 23.17 2.12 10.66
N GLY A 240 22.14 2.70 10.03
CA GLY A 240 21.44 2.05 8.93
C GLY A 240 20.08 2.65 8.61
N PRO A 241 19.38 2.12 7.59
CA PRO A 241 18.07 2.60 7.16
C PRO A 241 17.02 2.62 8.29
N HIS A 242 17.13 1.72 9.26
CA HIS A 242 16.24 1.68 10.43
C HIS A 242 16.35 2.91 11.34
N GLN A 243 17.47 3.64 11.31
CA GLN A 243 17.56 4.94 12.01
C GLN A 243 16.92 6.06 11.18
N THR A 244 17.07 6.01 9.86
CA THR A 244 16.41 6.96 8.95
C THR A 244 14.90 6.91 9.10
N VAL A 245 14.29 5.72 9.19
CA VAL A 245 12.83 5.62 9.36
C VAL A 245 12.34 6.19 10.68
N LYS A 246 13.11 6.09 11.77
CA LYS A 246 12.76 6.74 13.04
C LYS A 246 12.78 8.27 12.91
N GLN A 247 13.80 8.81 12.25
CA GLN A 247 13.89 10.25 12.00
C GLN A 247 12.73 10.74 11.13
N ILE A 248 12.37 9.98 10.09
CA ILE A 248 11.21 10.27 9.25
C ILE A 248 9.95 10.39 10.11
N TRP A 249 9.66 9.39 10.95
CA TRP A 249 8.46 9.43 11.78
C TRP A 249 8.51 10.49 12.87
N TYR A 250 9.71 10.85 13.35
CA TYR A 250 9.88 12.01 14.23
C TYR A 250 9.47 13.31 13.51
N ASP A 251 9.94 13.53 12.28
CA ASP A 251 9.61 14.73 11.51
C ASP A 251 8.11 14.82 11.18
N VAL A 252 7.48 13.69 10.84
CA VAL A 252 6.02 13.59 10.62
C VAL A 252 5.25 13.92 11.91
N LYS A 253 5.64 13.33 13.05
CA LYS A 253 5.01 13.63 14.34
C LYS A 253 5.20 15.09 14.76
N LYS A 254 6.36 15.69 14.44
CA LYS A 254 6.61 17.11 14.67
C LYS A 254 5.63 17.97 13.88
N PHE A 255 5.42 17.67 12.60
CA PHE A 255 4.41 18.34 11.78
C PHE A 255 3.01 18.24 12.40
N ILE A 256 2.60 17.03 12.80
CA ILE A 256 1.27 16.83 13.43
C ILE A 256 1.13 17.60 14.75
N ARG A 257 2.20 17.68 15.56
CA ARG A 257 2.22 18.50 16.77
C ARG A 257 2.06 19.97 16.48
N GLU A 258 2.66 20.47 15.39
CA GLU A 258 2.49 21.86 14.96
C GLU A 258 1.03 22.14 14.59
N GLU A 259 0.37 21.23 13.86
CA GLU A 259 -1.06 21.31 13.55
C GLU A 259 -1.95 21.24 14.80
N LEU A 260 -1.69 20.29 15.70
CA LEU A 260 -2.41 20.16 16.97
C LEU A 260 -2.32 21.44 17.81
N ASN A 261 -1.13 22.05 17.89
CA ASN A 261 -0.94 23.30 18.63
C ASN A 261 -1.70 24.47 18.01
N GLN A 262 -1.90 24.48 16.68
CA GLN A 262 -2.73 25.49 16.02
C GLN A 262 -4.21 25.28 16.35
N HIS A 263 -4.70 24.04 16.33
CA HIS A 263 -6.08 23.72 16.72
C HIS A 263 -6.34 24.15 18.16
N LYS A 264 -5.46 23.80 19.12
CA LYS A 264 -5.61 24.19 20.53
C LYS A 264 -5.68 25.70 20.76
N LYS A 265 -5.03 26.53 19.93
CA LYS A 265 -5.10 28.00 20.03
C LYS A 265 -6.43 28.57 19.58
N ASN A 266 -7.06 27.94 18.60
CA ASN A 266 -8.29 28.41 17.95
C ASN A 266 -9.51 27.54 18.27
N TRP A 267 -9.38 26.63 19.25
CA TRP A 267 -10.36 25.60 19.53
C TRP A 267 -11.61 26.21 20.15
N ASP A 268 -12.76 25.88 19.58
CA ASP A 268 -14.08 26.24 20.07
C ASP A 268 -14.85 24.95 20.40
N PRO A 269 -15.05 24.63 21.70
CA PRO A 269 -15.76 23.42 22.11
C PRO A 269 -17.20 23.31 21.59
N SER A 270 -17.79 24.43 21.17
CA SER A 270 -19.16 24.47 20.62
C SER A 270 -19.22 24.13 19.13
N ASN A 271 -18.09 24.16 18.43
CA ASN A 271 -18.01 24.01 16.99
C ASN A 271 -16.74 23.26 16.56
N ASN A 272 -16.77 21.92 16.67
CA ASN A 272 -15.67 21.09 16.19
C ASN A 272 -15.71 20.96 14.67
N LYS A 273 -14.59 21.29 14.02
CA LYS A 273 -14.51 21.37 12.55
C LYS A 273 -13.96 20.11 11.90
N ASP A 274 -13.20 19.31 12.66
CA ASP A 274 -12.46 18.15 12.16
C ASP A 274 -12.22 17.12 13.27
N TYR A 275 -11.48 16.06 12.91
CA TYR A 275 -11.12 14.99 13.82
C TYR A 275 -10.33 15.46 15.05
N ILE A 276 -9.41 16.42 14.90
CA ILE A 276 -8.57 16.91 16.00
C ILE A 276 -9.44 17.64 17.01
N ASP A 277 -10.30 18.56 16.57
CA ASP A 277 -11.21 19.29 17.46
C ASP A 277 -12.14 18.34 18.24
N CYS A 278 -12.74 17.35 17.55
CA CYS A 278 -13.57 16.35 18.20
C CYS A 278 -12.79 15.55 19.25
N TYR A 279 -11.53 15.21 18.97
CA TYR A 279 -10.72 14.44 19.91
C TYR A 279 -10.31 15.28 21.11
N LEU A 280 -9.99 16.58 20.92
CA LEU A 280 -9.74 17.51 22.01
C LEU A 280 -10.97 17.60 22.94
N GLN A 281 -12.18 17.65 22.37
CA GLN A 281 -13.41 17.59 23.16
C GLN A 281 -13.56 16.27 23.94
N GLU A 282 -13.22 15.14 23.31
CA GLU A 282 -13.26 13.82 23.95
C GLU A 282 -12.28 13.72 25.13
N ILE A 283 -11.08 14.32 24.99
CA ILE A 283 -10.11 14.43 26.08
C ILE A 283 -10.72 15.20 27.25
N GLU A 284 -11.33 16.37 27.02
CA GLU A 284 -11.97 17.18 28.06
C GLU A 284 -13.14 16.45 28.75
N THR A 285 -13.96 15.75 27.97
CA THR A 285 -15.16 15.07 28.46
C THR A 285 -14.84 13.86 29.34
N ASN A 286 -13.74 13.15 29.06
CA ASN A 286 -13.39 11.90 29.73
C ASN A 286 -12.28 12.03 30.79
N LYS A 287 -11.88 13.25 31.19
CA LYS A 287 -10.82 13.48 32.20
C LYS A 287 -11.04 12.74 33.53
N ALA A 288 -12.30 12.51 33.92
CA ALA A 288 -12.67 11.89 35.19
C ALA A 288 -12.89 10.37 35.14
N GLN A 289 -12.74 9.72 33.98
CA GLN A 289 -12.97 8.28 33.83
C GLN A 289 -11.68 7.48 34.01
N ASN A 290 -11.71 6.46 34.87
CA ASN A 290 -10.54 5.61 35.17
C ASN A 290 -10.04 4.78 33.98
N ASP A 291 -10.89 4.49 32.98
CA ASP A 291 -10.55 3.68 31.79
C ASP A 291 -10.32 4.52 30.52
N ASN A 292 -10.05 5.82 30.67
CA ASN A 292 -9.83 6.73 29.55
C ASN A 292 -8.50 6.44 28.82
N THR A 293 -8.54 6.31 27.50
CA THR A 293 -7.35 6.15 26.64
C THR A 293 -7.10 7.36 25.71
N PHE A 294 -7.89 8.44 25.88
CA PHE A 294 -7.80 9.67 25.11
C PHE A 294 -6.81 10.63 25.78
N ASP A 295 -5.63 10.76 25.17
CA ASP A 295 -4.61 11.74 25.50
C ASP A 295 -4.00 12.34 24.22
N GLU A 296 -3.18 13.39 24.38
CA GLU A 296 -2.59 14.13 23.25
C GLU A 296 -1.58 13.29 22.44
N GLU A 297 -0.80 12.41 23.08
CA GLU A 297 0.15 11.57 22.35
C GLU A 297 -0.58 10.48 21.56
N ASN A 298 -1.67 9.93 22.10
CA ASN A 298 -2.51 9.00 21.37
C ASN A 298 -3.28 9.69 20.22
N LEU A 299 -3.69 10.96 20.39
CA LEU A 299 -4.24 11.78 19.31
C LEU A 299 -3.22 11.94 18.18
N ILE A 300 -1.98 12.35 18.49
CA ILE A 300 -0.91 12.51 17.48
C ILE A 300 -0.71 11.21 16.70
N MET A 301 -0.72 10.06 17.40
CA MET A 301 -0.59 8.77 16.76
C MET A 301 -1.81 8.37 15.92
N CYS A 302 -3.03 8.67 16.36
CA CYS A 302 -4.23 8.44 15.57
C CYS A 302 -4.25 9.30 14.29
N VAL A 303 -3.86 10.57 14.39
CA VAL A 303 -3.73 11.47 13.24
C VAL A 303 -2.67 10.95 12.26
N LEU A 304 -1.51 10.52 12.76
CA LEU A 304 -0.45 9.92 11.95
C LEU A 304 -0.97 8.68 11.20
N ASP A 305 -1.65 7.78 11.91
CA ASP A 305 -2.21 6.55 11.35
C ASP A 305 -3.23 6.84 10.24
N LEU A 306 -4.17 7.75 10.50
CA LEU A 306 -5.20 8.13 9.54
C LEU A 306 -4.59 8.80 8.30
N PHE A 307 -3.66 9.73 8.52
CA PHE A 307 -3.04 10.49 7.45
C PHE A 307 -2.21 9.61 6.52
N VAL A 308 -1.34 8.76 7.06
CA VAL A 308 -0.50 7.85 6.25
C VAL A 308 -1.37 6.84 5.50
N ALA A 309 -2.32 6.20 6.20
CA ALA A 309 -3.15 5.16 5.62
C ALA A 309 -4.09 5.71 4.52
N GLY A 310 -4.69 6.88 4.74
CA GLY A 310 -5.59 7.54 3.78
C GLY A 310 -4.87 8.10 2.55
N SER A 311 -3.58 8.41 2.66
CA SER A 311 -2.81 9.03 1.58
C SER A 311 -2.17 8.02 0.62
N GLU A 312 -1.22 7.21 1.11
CA GLU A 312 -0.35 6.40 0.25
C GLU A 312 -1.11 5.28 -0.47
N THR A 313 -2.10 4.67 0.19
CA THR A 313 -2.76 3.45 -0.32
C THR A 313 -3.68 3.75 -1.51
N THR A 314 -4.59 4.73 -1.37
CA THR A 314 -5.45 5.15 -2.48
C THR A 314 -4.62 5.74 -3.62
N SER A 315 -3.64 6.60 -3.33
CA SER A 315 -2.79 7.22 -4.37
C SER A 315 -2.01 6.18 -5.16
N THR A 316 -1.47 5.15 -4.50
CA THR A 316 -0.78 4.02 -5.15
C THR A 316 -1.74 3.20 -6.02
N THR A 317 -2.97 2.99 -5.57
CA THR A 317 -3.98 2.28 -6.36
C THR A 317 -4.37 3.06 -7.62
N LEU A 318 -4.54 4.37 -7.54
CA LEU A 318 -4.79 5.23 -8.72
C LEU A 318 -3.61 5.22 -9.69
N ARG A 319 -2.37 5.24 -9.18
CA ARG A 319 -1.17 5.11 -10.03
C ARG A 319 -1.13 3.77 -10.78
N TRP A 320 -1.54 2.68 -10.13
CA TRP A 320 -1.74 1.39 -10.81
C TRP A 320 -2.85 1.47 -11.85
N ALA A 321 -3.99 2.10 -11.52
CA ALA A 321 -5.10 2.29 -12.43
C ALA A 321 -4.63 2.92 -13.75
N PHE A 322 -3.87 4.02 -13.67
CA PHE A 322 -3.37 4.71 -14.86
C PHE A 322 -2.39 3.85 -15.68
N LEU A 323 -1.52 3.07 -15.02
CA LEU A 323 -0.65 2.14 -15.72
C LEU A 323 -1.41 1.01 -16.40
N PHE A 324 -2.46 0.47 -15.77
CA PHE A 324 -3.33 -0.53 -16.39
C PHE A 324 -4.06 0.06 -17.60
N MET A 325 -4.59 1.29 -17.50
CA MET A 325 -5.26 1.96 -18.62
C MET A 325 -4.30 2.25 -19.78
N ALA A 326 -3.06 2.68 -19.48
CA ALA A 326 -2.03 2.87 -20.49
C ALA A 326 -1.55 1.56 -21.14
N LYS A 327 -1.60 0.43 -20.42
CA LYS A 327 -1.24 -0.89 -20.93
C LYS A 327 -2.36 -1.54 -21.75
N HIS A 328 -3.61 -1.25 -21.40
CA HIS A 328 -4.82 -1.83 -21.95
C HIS A 328 -5.72 -0.74 -22.54
N PRO A 329 -5.29 -0.08 -23.64
CA PRO A 329 -6.07 0.98 -24.27
C PRO A 329 -7.49 0.51 -24.66
N GLU A 330 -7.65 -0.77 -25.03
CA GLU A 330 -8.95 -1.37 -25.33
C GLU A 330 -9.91 -1.43 -24.13
N ILE A 331 -9.38 -1.52 -22.91
CA ILE A 331 -10.19 -1.48 -21.69
C ILE A 331 -10.50 -0.04 -21.33
N GLN A 332 -9.51 0.85 -21.43
CA GLN A 332 -9.69 2.29 -21.21
C GLN A 332 -10.79 2.86 -22.13
N GLU A 333 -10.78 2.52 -23.42
CA GLU A 333 -11.81 2.94 -24.38
C GLU A 333 -13.21 2.46 -24.00
N LYS A 334 -13.34 1.22 -23.51
CA LYS A 334 -14.64 0.67 -23.06
C LYS A 334 -15.16 1.39 -21.82
N VAL A 335 -14.30 1.68 -20.84
CA VAL A 335 -14.65 2.49 -19.67
C VAL A 335 -15.11 3.88 -20.10
N GLN A 336 -14.32 4.55 -20.94
CA GLN A 336 -14.62 5.88 -21.47
C GLN A 336 -15.94 5.93 -22.24
N ALA A 337 -16.26 4.89 -23.02
CA ALA A 337 -17.53 4.78 -23.74
C ALA A 337 -18.72 4.53 -22.80
N GLU A 338 -18.55 3.75 -21.75
CA GLU A 338 -19.58 3.55 -20.73
C GLU A 338 -19.89 4.85 -19.98
N ILE A 339 -18.85 5.59 -19.58
CA ILE A 339 -18.96 6.90 -18.91
C ILE A 339 -19.64 7.93 -19.81
N ASP A 340 -19.25 8.02 -21.09
CA ASP A 340 -19.90 8.94 -22.05
C ASP A 340 -21.39 8.66 -22.21
N ARG A 341 -21.78 7.38 -22.21
CA ARG A 341 -23.17 6.98 -22.38
C ARG A 341 -24.03 7.32 -21.16
N VAL A 342 -23.50 7.15 -19.95
CA VAL A 342 -24.27 7.25 -18.70
C VAL A 342 -24.19 8.65 -18.08
N ILE A 343 -23.00 9.23 -18.04
CA ILE A 343 -22.72 10.52 -17.40
C ILE A 343 -22.62 11.63 -18.44
N GLY A 344 -21.98 11.34 -19.58
CA GLY A 344 -21.68 12.33 -20.61
C GLY A 344 -20.49 13.22 -20.21
N GLN A 345 -20.49 14.46 -20.69
CA GLN A 345 -19.39 15.43 -20.50
C GLN A 345 -19.84 16.74 -19.84
N SER A 346 -21.14 16.88 -19.54
CA SER A 346 -21.73 18.12 -19.01
C SER A 346 -21.72 18.22 -17.49
N ARG A 347 -21.46 17.11 -16.78
CA ARG A 347 -21.41 17.06 -15.31
C ARG A 347 -20.31 16.12 -14.81
N GLN A 348 -19.91 16.34 -13.56
CA GLN A 348 -19.03 15.44 -12.81
C GLN A 348 -19.75 14.11 -12.47
N PRO A 349 -18.99 13.02 -12.24
CA PRO A 349 -19.53 11.76 -11.71
C PRO A 349 -20.06 11.90 -10.28
N SER A 350 -21.00 11.02 -9.88
CA SER A 350 -21.48 10.85 -8.51
C SER A 350 -21.53 9.37 -8.14
N MET A 351 -21.55 9.02 -6.85
CA MET A 351 -21.66 7.61 -6.43
C MET A 351 -22.96 6.95 -6.90
N GLU A 352 -24.00 7.73 -7.19
CA GLU A 352 -25.26 7.21 -7.75
C GLU A 352 -25.07 6.64 -9.17
N ASP A 353 -24.06 7.12 -9.91
CA ASP A 353 -23.75 6.61 -11.25
C ASP A 353 -23.19 5.19 -11.22
N ARG A 354 -22.60 4.76 -10.08
CA ARG A 354 -21.92 3.47 -9.94
C ARG A 354 -22.81 2.29 -10.30
N ALA A 355 -24.09 2.33 -9.92
CA ALA A 355 -25.04 1.27 -10.24
C ALA A 355 -25.29 1.10 -11.75
N ASN A 356 -25.04 2.16 -12.53
CA ASN A 356 -25.22 2.20 -13.98
C ASN A 356 -23.91 2.06 -14.76
N LEU A 357 -22.77 1.90 -14.07
CA LEU A 357 -21.43 1.74 -14.64
C LEU A 357 -20.81 0.37 -14.29
N PRO A 358 -21.47 -0.76 -14.62
CA PRO A 358 -21.01 -2.08 -14.19
C PRO A 358 -19.62 -2.44 -14.74
N TYR A 359 -19.28 -2.04 -15.97
CA TYR A 359 -17.96 -2.34 -16.54
C TYR A 359 -16.86 -1.51 -15.86
N THR A 360 -17.11 -0.24 -15.59
CA THR A 360 -16.19 0.63 -14.87
C THR A 360 -15.97 0.14 -13.43
N ASP A 361 -17.03 -0.28 -12.73
CA ASP A 361 -16.90 -0.86 -11.39
C ASP A 361 -16.09 -2.18 -11.43
N ALA A 362 -16.32 -3.02 -12.43
CA ALA A 362 -15.52 -4.22 -12.65
C ALA A 362 -14.03 -3.93 -12.91
N VAL A 363 -13.72 -2.88 -13.69
CA VAL A 363 -12.34 -2.43 -13.93
C VAL A 363 -11.68 -1.94 -12.65
N ILE A 364 -12.35 -1.14 -11.82
CA ILE A 364 -11.81 -0.69 -10.53
C ILE A 364 -11.52 -1.88 -9.61
N HIS A 365 -12.40 -2.88 -9.58
CA HIS A 365 -12.20 -4.08 -8.79
C HIS A 365 -11.02 -4.92 -9.29
N GLU A 366 -10.84 -5.03 -10.61
CA GLU A 366 -9.69 -5.72 -11.20
C GLU A 366 -8.38 -4.94 -10.98
N ILE A 367 -8.41 -3.61 -10.94
CA ILE A 367 -7.26 -2.77 -10.54
C ILE A 367 -6.86 -3.07 -9.10
N LEU A 368 -7.82 -3.12 -8.17
CA LEU A 368 -7.57 -3.48 -6.77
C LEU A 368 -7.00 -4.90 -6.65
N ARG A 369 -7.52 -5.85 -7.43
CA ARG A 369 -7.05 -7.24 -7.43
C ARG A 369 -5.63 -7.39 -7.96
N MET A 370 -5.36 -6.83 -9.13
CA MET A 370 -4.08 -6.99 -9.84
C MET A 370 -2.99 -6.07 -9.30
N GLY A 371 -3.36 -4.87 -8.82
CA GLY A 371 -2.45 -3.97 -8.13
C GLY A 371 -2.04 -4.51 -6.75
N ASN A 372 -2.96 -5.22 -6.07
CA ASN A 372 -2.79 -5.87 -4.76
C ASN A 372 -1.80 -5.13 -3.85
N ILE A 373 -2.11 -3.85 -3.58
CA ILE A 373 -1.11 -2.93 -3.04
C ILE A 373 -0.60 -3.36 -1.66
N THR A 374 -1.39 -4.08 -0.85
CA THR A 374 -1.01 -4.58 0.48
C THR A 374 -1.11 -6.10 0.52
N PRO A 375 -0.19 -6.82 -0.14
CA PRO A 375 -0.34 -8.25 -0.44
C PRO A 375 -0.23 -9.15 0.79
N LEU A 376 0.39 -8.67 1.87
CA LEU A 376 0.58 -9.38 3.13
C LEU A 376 -0.28 -8.84 4.28
N ALA A 377 -1.27 -7.99 3.95
CA ALA A 377 -2.06 -7.23 4.92
C ALA A 377 -1.17 -6.53 5.96
N LEU A 378 -1.75 -6.18 7.10
CA LEU A 378 -0.99 -5.89 8.32
C LEU A 378 -0.98 -7.15 9.20
N PRO A 379 0.13 -7.45 9.90
CA PRO A 379 0.25 -8.67 10.67
C PRO A 379 -0.70 -8.66 11.88
N HIS A 380 -1.13 -9.85 12.28
CA HIS A 380 -1.94 -10.08 13.48
C HIS A 380 -1.11 -10.81 14.54
N SER A 381 -1.61 -10.92 15.75
CA SER A 381 -1.04 -11.70 16.83
C SER A 381 -2.13 -12.50 17.52
N THR A 382 -1.83 -13.73 17.89
CA THR A 382 -2.72 -14.53 18.73
C THR A 382 -2.73 -13.97 20.16
N ASN A 383 -3.92 -13.76 20.73
CA ASN A 383 -4.07 -13.32 22.13
C ASN A 383 -4.28 -14.47 23.11
N LYS A 384 -4.53 -15.68 22.57
CA LYS A 384 -4.63 -16.96 23.28
C LYS A 384 -4.25 -18.09 22.33
N GLU A 385 -4.09 -19.30 22.87
CA GLU A 385 -3.93 -20.49 22.03
C GLU A 385 -5.14 -20.70 21.12
N VAL A 386 -4.90 -21.09 19.87
CA VAL A 386 -5.94 -21.26 18.86
C VAL A 386 -5.65 -22.45 17.94
N GLN A 387 -6.71 -23.17 17.57
CA GLN A 387 -6.66 -24.19 16.53
C GLN A 387 -6.88 -23.53 15.17
N LEU A 388 -5.95 -23.75 14.23
CA LEU A 388 -6.01 -23.18 12.90
C LEU A 388 -5.41 -24.15 11.88
N GLY A 389 -6.19 -24.52 10.86
CA GLY A 389 -5.70 -25.40 9.79
C GLY A 389 -5.21 -26.77 10.28
N GLY A 390 -5.78 -27.27 11.39
CA GLY A 390 -5.37 -28.51 12.04
C GLY A 390 -4.14 -28.39 12.96
N TYR A 391 -3.60 -27.19 13.15
CA TYR A 391 -2.45 -26.92 14.01
C TYR A 391 -2.84 -26.20 15.29
N THR A 392 -2.01 -26.34 16.32
CA THR A 392 -2.11 -25.59 17.58
C THR A 392 -1.13 -24.43 17.55
N ILE A 393 -1.66 -23.21 17.60
CA ILE A 393 -0.87 -21.98 17.59
C ILE A 393 -0.94 -21.35 18.99
N PRO A 394 0.20 -21.25 19.71
CA PRO A 394 0.24 -20.61 21.02
C PRO A 394 -0.15 -19.13 20.99
N LYS A 395 -0.33 -18.55 22.18
CA LYS A 395 -0.45 -17.11 22.38
C LYS A 395 0.82 -16.36 21.90
N GLU A 396 0.66 -15.10 21.49
CA GLU A 396 1.74 -14.17 21.10
C GLU A 396 2.51 -14.60 19.84
N VAL A 397 1.89 -15.41 18.98
CA VAL A 397 2.43 -15.78 17.68
C VAL A 397 1.98 -14.77 16.63
N LEU A 398 2.94 -14.25 15.86
CA LEU A 398 2.67 -13.33 14.76
C LEU A 398 2.05 -14.10 13.59
N ILE A 399 0.95 -13.58 13.06
CA ILE A 399 0.23 -14.12 11.91
C ILE A 399 0.41 -13.17 10.72
N ILE A 400 0.88 -13.68 9.58
CA ILE A 400 0.94 -12.96 8.31
C ILE A 400 -0.21 -13.44 7.41
N PRO A 401 -1.23 -12.60 7.16
CA PRO A 401 -2.28 -12.91 6.21
C PRO A 401 -1.81 -12.63 4.77
N ASN A 402 -1.54 -13.66 3.96
CA ASN A 402 -1.08 -13.47 2.59
C ASN A 402 -2.26 -13.29 1.62
N ILE A 403 -2.80 -12.07 1.55
CA ILE A 403 -3.89 -11.69 0.63
C ILE A 403 -3.56 -12.04 -0.83
N ALA A 404 -2.29 -11.93 -1.25
CA ALA A 404 -1.90 -12.31 -2.61
C ALA A 404 -2.20 -13.76 -2.97
N SER A 405 -2.10 -14.68 -2.01
CA SER A 405 -2.45 -16.08 -2.23
C SER A 405 -3.93 -16.28 -2.59
N VAL A 406 -4.81 -15.36 -2.15
CA VAL A 406 -6.26 -15.40 -2.42
C VAL A 406 -6.60 -14.67 -3.72
N LEU A 407 -6.04 -13.47 -3.91
CA LEU A 407 -6.35 -12.63 -5.07
C LEU A 407 -5.74 -13.15 -6.39
N PHE A 408 -4.81 -14.09 -6.30
CA PHE A 408 -4.18 -14.77 -7.44
C PHE A 408 -4.39 -16.29 -7.42
N ASP A 409 -5.33 -16.80 -6.61
CA ASP A 409 -5.65 -18.23 -6.57
C ASP A 409 -6.30 -18.68 -7.90
N ARG A 410 -5.81 -19.77 -8.47
CA ARG A 410 -6.39 -20.39 -9.67
C ARG A 410 -7.74 -21.06 -9.41
N LYS A 411 -8.08 -21.34 -8.15
CA LYS A 411 -9.41 -21.85 -7.75
C LYS A 411 -10.47 -20.75 -7.73
N GLU A 412 -10.06 -19.50 -7.47
CA GLU A 412 -10.96 -18.35 -7.30
C GLU A 412 -11.08 -17.50 -8.57
N TRP A 413 -10.02 -17.46 -9.39
CA TRP A 413 -9.91 -16.61 -10.57
C TRP A 413 -9.57 -17.43 -11.80
N GLU A 414 -10.35 -17.26 -12.88
CA GLU A 414 -10.20 -18.02 -14.12
C GLU A 414 -8.86 -17.69 -14.81
N THR A 415 -8.47 -16.41 -14.79
CA THR A 415 -7.20 -15.92 -15.35
C THR A 415 -6.42 -15.06 -14.34
N PRO A 416 -5.89 -15.66 -13.24
CA PRO A 416 -5.45 -14.91 -12.06
C PRO A 416 -4.32 -13.90 -12.36
N PHE A 417 -3.45 -14.21 -13.31
CA PHE A 417 -2.30 -13.36 -13.66
C PHE A 417 -2.56 -12.44 -14.86
N THR A 418 -3.79 -12.41 -15.38
CA THR A 418 -4.21 -11.53 -16.48
C THR A 418 -5.14 -10.46 -15.94
N PHE A 419 -4.96 -9.21 -16.39
CA PHE A 419 -5.89 -8.12 -16.07
C PHE A 419 -7.18 -8.33 -16.88
N ASN A 420 -8.22 -8.81 -16.23
CA ASN A 420 -9.47 -9.23 -16.85
C ASN A 420 -10.68 -8.73 -16.03
N PRO A 421 -11.31 -7.61 -16.43
CA PRO A 421 -12.52 -7.09 -15.76
C PRO A 421 -13.70 -8.06 -15.77
N ALA A 422 -13.74 -9.05 -16.67
CA ALA A 422 -14.82 -10.04 -16.72
C ALA A 422 -14.89 -10.90 -15.44
N HIS A 423 -13.82 -10.97 -14.63
CA HIS A 423 -13.86 -11.63 -13.33
C HIS A 423 -14.91 -11.04 -12.37
N PHE A 424 -15.36 -9.82 -12.60
CA PHE A 424 -16.35 -9.09 -11.79
C PHE A 424 -17.66 -8.82 -12.55
N LEU A 425 -17.90 -9.52 -13.65
CA LEU A 425 -19.13 -9.41 -14.44
C LEU A 425 -19.81 -10.78 -14.51
N ASN A 426 -21.13 -10.79 -14.34
CA ASN A 426 -21.92 -11.99 -14.62
C ASN A 426 -22.24 -12.10 -16.12
N GLU A 427 -22.89 -13.20 -16.52
CA GLU A 427 -23.29 -13.47 -17.92
C GLU A 427 -24.16 -12.37 -18.54
N LYS A 428 -24.86 -11.58 -17.72
CA LYS A 428 -25.70 -10.45 -18.17
C LYS A 428 -24.94 -9.13 -18.24
N GLY A 429 -23.62 -9.14 -18.02
CA GLY A 429 -22.79 -7.94 -17.98
C GLY A 429 -23.03 -7.03 -16.77
N LYS A 430 -23.69 -7.53 -15.71
CA LYS A 430 -23.85 -6.79 -14.46
C LYS A 430 -22.67 -7.07 -13.53
N PHE A 431 -22.31 -6.07 -12.73
CA PHE A 431 -21.28 -6.21 -11.71
C PHE A 431 -21.63 -7.31 -10.69
N ALA A 432 -20.65 -8.16 -10.39
CA ALA A 432 -20.77 -9.25 -9.43
C ALA A 432 -19.46 -9.40 -8.63
N LYS A 433 -19.51 -9.09 -7.33
CA LYS A 433 -18.35 -9.22 -6.44
C LYS A 433 -18.19 -10.67 -5.96
N LYS A 434 -16.98 -11.23 -6.10
CA LYS A 434 -16.58 -12.51 -5.49
C LYS A 434 -16.35 -12.36 -3.98
N THR A 435 -16.69 -13.37 -3.20
CA THR A 435 -16.47 -13.40 -1.73
C THR A 435 -14.98 -13.45 -1.36
N SER A 436 -14.16 -14.07 -2.21
CA SER A 436 -12.69 -14.12 -2.12
C SER A 436 -12.00 -12.79 -2.47
N PHE A 437 -12.75 -11.77 -2.90
CA PHE A 437 -12.21 -10.43 -3.14
C PHE A 437 -12.08 -9.64 -1.83
N ILE A 438 -10.93 -9.78 -1.18
CA ILE A 438 -10.60 -9.20 0.14
C ILE A 438 -9.37 -8.27 0.15
N PRO A 439 -9.23 -7.30 -0.78
CA PRO A 439 -8.05 -6.40 -0.81
C PRO A 439 -7.92 -5.53 0.45
N PHE A 440 -9.01 -5.35 1.21
CA PHE A 440 -9.06 -4.58 2.45
C PHE A 440 -8.92 -5.46 3.72
N SER A 441 -8.46 -6.70 3.57
CA SER A 441 -8.46 -7.74 4.60
C SER A 441 -9.89 -8.15 5.02
N ALA A 442 -10.03 -8.82 6.15
CA ALA A 442 -11.31 -9.30 6.70
C ALA A 442 -11.31 -9.29 8.25
N GLY A 443 -12.48 -9.52 8.85
CA GLY A 443 -12.62 -9.69 10.29
C GLY A 443 -12.65 -8.39 11.10
N LYS A 444 -12.37 -8.48 12.41
CA LYS A 444 -12.51 -7.34 13.35
C LYS A 444 -11.55 -6.18 13.09
N ARG A 445 -10.43 -6.46 12.43
CA ARG A 445 -9.41 -5.48 12.00
C ARG A 445 -9.49 -5.16 10.50
N LEU A 446 -10.65 -5.38 9.87
CA LEU A 446 -10.94 -4.90 8.50
C LEU A 446 -10.55 -3.43 8.37
N CYS A 447 -10.04 -3.04 7.20
CA CYS A 447 -9.64 -1.67 6.90
C CYS A 447 -10.68 -0.66 7.39
N LEU A 448 -10.25 0.29 8.23
CA LEU A 448 -11.12 1.34 8.75
C LEU A 448 -11.66 2.22 7.61
N GLY A 449 -10.82 2.50 6.61
CA GLY A 449 -11.10 3.38 5.49
C GLY A 449 -11.63 2.74 4.22
N GLU A 450 -12.09 1.48 4.25
CA GLU A 450 -12.59 0.80 3.04
C GLU A 450 -13.65 1.63 2.29
N ASN A 451 -14.62 2.20 3.02
CA ASN A 451 -15.72 2.95 2.39
C ASN A 451 -15.23 4.25 1.75
N LEU A 452 -14.33 4.99 2.41
CA LEU A 452 -13.73 6.20 1.85
C LEU A 452 -12.89 5.84 0.62
N ALA A 453 -11.99 4.87 0.73
CA ALA A 453 -11.13 4.45 -0.38
C ALA A 453 -11.95 4.01 -1.60
N ARG A 454 -13.04 3.25 -1.43
CA ARG A 454 -13.91 2.85 -2.55
C ARG A 454 -14.58 4.05 -3.22
N MET A 455 -15.00 5.04 -2.44
CA MET A 455 -15.60 6.27 -2.94
C MET A 455 -14.58 7.12 -3.70
N GLU A 456 -13.41 7.36 -3.11
CA GLU A 456 -12.29 8.07 -3.75
C GLU A 456 -11.87 7.37 -5.05
N LEU A 457 -11.66 6.05 -5.02
CA LEU A 457 -11.27 5.29 -6.20
C LEU A 457 -12.31 5.41 -7.31
N PHE A 458 -13.60 5.31 -6.98
CA PHE A 458 -14.65 5.43 -7.99
C PHE A 458 -14.71 6.84 -8.57
N LEU A 459 -14.81 7.88 -7.73
CA LEU A 459 -14.96 9.27 -8.19
C LEU A 459 -13.70 9.75 -8.92
N PHE A 460 -12.50 9.56 -8.34
CA PHE A 460 -11.28 9.94 -9.03
C PHE A 460 -11.10 9.17 -10.34
N PHE A 461 -11.22 7.84 -10.33
CA PHE A 461 -11.02 7.06 -11.55
C PHE A 461 -12.02 7.45 -12.65
N THR A 462 -13.30 7.56 -12.33
CA THR A 462 -14.32 7.95 -13.30
C THR A 462 -14.07 9.36 -13.84
N SER A 463 -13.76 10.33 -12.99
CA SER A 463 -13.44 11.69 -13.43
C SER A 463 -12.17 11.74 -14.29
N PHE A 464 -11.13 10.96 -13.94
CA PHE A 464 -9.93 10.85 -14.77
C PHE A 464 -10.23 10.24 -16.14
N MET A 465 -11.00 9.15 -16.19
CA MET A 465 -11.40 8.53 -17.45
C MET A 465 -12.33 9.43 -18.28
N GLN A 466 -13.14 10.27 -17.63
CA GLN A 466 -14.01 11.22 -18.32
C GLN A 466 -13.21 12.27 -19.09
N HIS A 467 -12.10 12.75 -18.50
CA HIS A 467 -11.37 13.94 -18.96
C HIS A 467 -9.98 13.69 -19.58
N PHE A 468 -9.36 12.54 -19.32
CA PHE A 468 -7.97 12.27 -19.70
C PHE A 468 -7.81 10.91 -20.38
N ASN A 469 -6.84 10.84 -21.28
CA ASN A 469 -6.36 9.61 -21.90
C ASN A 469 -4.94 9.32 -21.40
N PHE A 470 -4.72 8.12 -20.89
CA PHE A 470 -3.43 7.67 -20.36
C PHE A 470 -2.75 6.77 -21.38
N SER A 471 -1.52 7.12 -21.77
CA SER A 471 -0.75 6.39 -22.79
C SER A 471 0.75 6.39 -22.48
N MET A 472 1.48 5.52 -23.19
CA MET A 472 2.94 5.52 -23.17
C MET A 472 3.53 6.23 -24.40
N PRO A 473 4.76 6.76 -24.30
CA PRO A 473 5.50 7.24 -25.45
C PRO A 473 5.56 6.19 -26.56
N ALA A 474 5.51 6.61 -27.82
CA ALA A 474 5.71 5.72 -28.96
C ALA A 474 7.00 4.89 -28.80
N GLY A 475 6.89 3.57 -29.00
CA GLY A 475 8.00 2.63 -28.86
C GLY A 475 8.35 2.21 -27.42
N VAL A 476 7.69 2.76 -26.39
CA VAL A 476 7.94 2.38 -24.99
C VAL A 476 6.90 1.39 -24.51
N LYS A 477 7.33 0.15 -24.22
CA LYS A 477 6.46 -0.86 -23.61
C LYS A 477 6.18 -0.55 -22.14
N VAL A 478 4.92 -0.70 -21.71
CA VAL A 478 4.57 -0.65 -20.28
C VAL A 478 5.19 -1.85 -19.57
N VAL A 479 5.98 -1.59 -18.53
CA VAL A 479 6.49 -2.63 -17.63
C VAL A 479 5.69 -2.60 -16.34
N MET A 480 5.01 -3.71 -16.04
CA MET A 480 4.21 -3.86 -14.81
C MET A 480 5.09 -4.43 -13.70
N ASP A 481 5.92 -3.58 -13.12
CA ASP A 481 6.87 -3.94 -12.08
C ASP A 481 6.79 -2.94 -10.92
N TYR A 482 7.12 -3.40 -9.72
CA TYR A 482 6.89 -2.71 -8.47
C TYR A 482 8.13 -2.66 -7.57
N ARG A 483 8.13 -1.68 -6.68
CA ARG A 483 9.03 -1.62 -5.52
C ARG A 483 8.24 -2.14 -4.33
N ALA A 484 8.69 -3.24 -3.73
CA ALA A 484 8.04 -3.82 -2.55
C ALA A 484 8.34 -2.97 -1.30
N GLY A 485 7.30 -2.69 -0.54
CA GLY A 485 7.32 -2.09 0.79
C GLY A 485 6.15 -2.67 1.60
N VAL A 486 5.63 -1.91 2.57
CA VAL A 486 4.27 -2.15 3.09
C VAL A 486 3.26 -2.14 1.94
N THR A 487 3.45 -1.22 0.99
CA THR A 487 2.70 -1.16 -0.27
C THR A 487 3.53 -1.66 -1.47
N LEU A 488 2.87 -2.20 -2.49
CA LEU A 488 3.46 -2.48 -3.81
C LEU A 488 3.30 -1.25 -4.70
N ALA A 489 4.25 -0.32 -4.63
CA ALA A 489 4.22 0.87 -5.46
C ALA A 489 4.78 0.59 -6.87
N PRO A 490 4.18 1.12 -7.97
CA PRO A 490 4.76 0.98 -9.29
C PRO A 490 6.16 1.62 -9.36
N LYS A 491 7.11 0.97 -10.05
CA LYS A 491 8.48 1.51 -10.13
C LYS A 491 8.48 2.92 -10.73
N PRO A 492 9.18 3.90 -10.12
CA PRO A 492 9.15 5.30 -10.56
C PRO A 492 9.48 5.50 -12.04
N LYS A 493 10.40 4.70 -12.59
CA LYS A 493 10.79 4.74 -14.01
C LYS A 493 9.64 4.43 -15.00
N ASN A 494 8.62 3.69 -14.56
CA ASN A 494 7.48 3.33 -15.40
C ASN A 494 6.42 4.44 -15.37
N VAL A 495 6.20 5.06 -14.20
CA VAL A 495 5.22 6.13 -14.00
C VAL A 495 5.72 7.48 -14.55
N LYS A 496 7.01 7.79 -14.39
CA LYS A 496 7.66 9.03 -14.87
C LYS A 496 7.64 9.18 -16.41
N ARG A 497 7.36 8.11 -17.13
CA ARG A 497 7.36 8.08 -18.60
C ARG A 497 5.97 8.20 -19.19
N MET A 498 4.91 8.18 -18.38
CA MET A 498 3.54 8.20 -18.86
C MET A 498 3.19 9.55 -19.47
N TYR A 499 2.45 9.53 -20.58
CA TYR A 499 1.80 10.71 -21.13
C TYR A 499 0.34 10.73 -20.65
N VAL A 500 -0.10 11.91 -20.23
CA VAL A 500 -1.49 12.19 -19.89
C VAL A 500 -1.98 13.21 -20.90
N GLU A 501 -2.84 12.77 -21.80
CA GLU A 501 -3.43 13.61 -22.84
C GLU A 501 -4.82 14.09 -22.41
N ILE A 502 -5.08 15.39 -22.56
CA ILE A 502 -6.39 15.97 -22.28
C ILE A 502 -7.35 15.55 -23.40
N ILE A 503 -8.51 15.00 -23.03
CA ILE A 503 -9.58 14.72 -23.98
C ILE A 503 -10.24 16.05 -24.36
N LYS A 504 -9.91 16.60 -25.54
CA LYS A 504 -10.34 17.95 -25.93
C LYS A 504 -11.79 18.05 -26.41
N SER A 505 -12.44 16.96 -26.82
CA SER A 505 -13.88 16.84 -27.12
C SER A 505 -14.24 15.44 -27.64
N LEU A 506 -15.53 15.13 -27.75
CA LEU A 506 -16.07 13.92 -28.43
C LEU A 506 -15.53 13.75 -29.87
N LEU A 507 -15.21 14.84 -30.57
CA LEU A 507 -14.58 14.83 -31.90
C LEU A 507 -13.10 14.41 -31.84
N CYS A 508 -12.38 14.76 -30.78
CA CYS A 508 -11.01 14.31 -30.53
C CYS A 508 -10.94 12.79 -30.29
N ARG A 509 -11.98 12.19 -29.68
CA ARG A 509 -12.12 10.72 -29.54
C ARG A 509 -12.30 10.00 -30.88
N LYS A 510 -12.87 10.63 -31.91
CA LYS A 510 -12.92 10.08 -33.29
C LYS A 510 -11.62 10.32 -34.06
N ALA A 511 -10.90 11.40 -33.80
CA ALA A 511 -9.59 11.66 -34.38
C ALA A 511 -8.49 10.71 -33.84
N CYS A 512 -8.49 10.40 -32.53
CA CYS A 512 -7.63 9.35 -31.97
C CYS A 512 -7.94 7.98 -32.58
N ARG A 513 -9.21 7.64 -32.83
CA ARG A 513 -9.61 6.43 -33.58
C ARG A 513 -8.92 6.35 -34.95
N GLN A 514 -8.87 7.45 -35.70
CA GLN A 514 -8.25 7.48 -37.03
C GLN A 514 -6.70 7.46 -36.98
N MET A 515 -6.07 8.12 -36.01
CA MET A 515 -4.61 8.11 -35.88
C MET A 515 -4.05 6.76 -35.44
N HIS A 516 -4.76 6.04 -34.57
CA HIS A 516 -4.29 4.74 -34.06
C HIS A 516 -4.39 3.62 -35.12
N ASP A 517 -5.34 3.71 -36.05
CA ASP A 517 -5.45 2.81 -37.20
C ASP A 517 -4.45 3.15 -38.31
N PHE A 518 -4.04 4.43 -38.46
CA PHE A 518 -2.98 4.83 -39.39
C PHE A 518 -1.58 4.36 -39.00
N LEU A 519 -1.36 4.05 -37.71
CA LEU A 519 -0.07 3.60 -37.16
C LEU A 519 0.06 2.07 -37.05
N LYS A 520 -0.97 1.29 -37.43
CA LYS A 520 -0.80 -0.15 -37.65
C LYS A 520 -0.16 -0.36 -39.03
N PRO A 521 0.98 -1.06 -39.14
CA PRO A 521 1.47 -1.47 -40.45
C PRO A 521 0.44 -2.45 -41.05
N PRO A 522 0.00 -2.27 -42.30
CA PRO A 522 -0.88 -3.24 -42.93
C PRO A 522 -0.13 -4.57 -43.06
N GLY A 523 -0.84 -5.65 -42.70
CA GLY A 523 -0.37 -7.02 -42.81
C GLY A 523 0.19 -7.34 -44.19
N GLY A 524 1.17 -8.24 -44.20
CA GLY A 524 2.06 -8.50 -45.30
C GLY A 524 1.39 -8.71 -46.65
N SER A 525 1.93 -8.04 -47.64
CA SER A 525 1.98 -8.49 -49.03
C SER A 525 3.26 -7.90 -49.61
N VAL A 526 4.30 -8.73 -49.67
CA VAL A 526 5.58 -8.39 -50.30
C VAL A 526 5.34 -8.27 -51.80
N PHE A 527 5.25 -7.04 -52.32
CA PHE A 527 5.47 -6.78 -53.73
C PHE A 527 6.86 -6.16 -53.91
N LEU A 528 7.78 -7.02 -54.36
CA LEU A 528 9.08 -6.65 -54.90
C LEU A 528 8.87 -5.82 -56.16
N ILE A 529 9.21 -4.52 -56.12
CA ILE A 529 9.53 -3.77 -57.34
C ILE A 529 10.96 -3.27 -57.23
N ARG A 530 11.82 -3.92 -58.02
CA ARG A 530 13.20 -3.56 -58.32
C ARG A 530 13.22 -2.50 -59.43
N ARG A 531 14.29 -1.69 -59.43
CA ARG A 531 14.76 -0.70 -60.45
C ARG A 531 14.32 0.74 -60.17
N LYS A 532 15.17 1.78 -60.30
CA LYS A 532 16.52 1.89 -60.88
C LYS A 532 17.13 3.20 -60.35
N LYS A 533 18.40 3.18 -59.93
CA LYS A 533 19.22 4.39 -59.74
C LYS A 533 19.56 5.00 -61.11
N ARG A 534 19.40 6.32 -61.25
CA ARG A 534 20.35 7.20 -61.97
C ARG A 534 20.39 8.60 -61.30
N PRO A 535 21.55 9.29 -61.26
CA PRO A 535 21.77 10.54 -60.52
C PRO A 535 21.87 11.77 -61.43
N ILE A 536 22.33 12.91 -60.89
CA ILE A 536 22.76 14.22 -61.51
C ILE A 536 21.73 15.35 -61.24
N SER A 537 22.02 16.58 -60.79
CA SER A 537 23.26 17.36 -60.54
C SER A 537 23.00 18.55 -59.59
N ASN A 538 24.07 19.02 -58.93
CA ASN A 538 24.22 20.33 -58.31
C ASN A 538 24.09 21.53 -59.27
N LYS A 539 23.40 22.57 -58.82
CA LYS A 539 23.50 24.03 -59.08
C LYS A 539 22.27 24.64 -58.38
N MET A 540 22.26 25.69 -57.57
CA MET A 540 23.02 26.95 -57.52
C MET A 540 22.65 27.57 -56.13
N LEU A 541 23.60 27.72 -55.21
CA LEU A 541 24.06 29.00 -54.62
C LEU A 541 23.13 30.23 -54.72
N SER A 542 23.12 30.98 -53.59
CA SER A 542 22.52 32.28 -53.25
C SER A 542 21.00 32.26 -52.97
N SER A 543 20.48 32.77 -51.85
CA SER A 543 20.79 34.04 -51.18
C SER A 543 20.21 34.06 -49.75
N PHE A 544 20.92 34.68 -48.80
CA PHE A 544 20.47 35.65 -47.77
C PHE A 544 18.99 35.59 -47.28
N GLN A 545 18.61 35.74 -46.01
CA GLN A 545 19.24 36.31 -44.81
C GLN A 545 18.33 36.01 -43.60
N PHE A 546 18.93 36.00 -42.41
CA PHE A 546 18.26 36.02 -41.10
C PHE A 546 17.31 37.20 -40.92
N LEU A 547 16.16 36.98 -40.26
CA LEU A 547 15.49 37.94 -39.37
C LEU A 547 14.68 37.16 -38.30
N GLN A 548 15.11 37.26 -37.04
CA GLN A 548 14.28 37.14 -35.83
C GLN A 548 14.03 38.57 -35.30
N PRO A 549 13.24 38.79 -34.22
CA PRO A 549 11.80 38.54 -34.09
C PRO A 549 11.07 39.82 -33.57
N GLN A 550 9.74 39.80 -33.58
CA GLN A 550 8.91 40.47 -32.57
C GLN A 550 7.81 39.52 -32.12
#